data_AF-A0A4Q7XVF6-F1
#
_entry.id   AF-A0A4Q7XVF6-F1
#
_cell.length_a   1.000
_cell.length_b   1.000
_cell.length_c   1.000
_cell.angle_alpha   90.00
_cell.angle_beta   90.00
_cell.angle_gamma   90.00
#
_symmetry.space_group_name_H-M   'P 1'
#
loop_
_entity.id
_entity.type
_entity.pdbx_description
1 polymer ?
#
loop_
_entity_poly.entity_id
_entity_poly.type
_entity_poly.pdbx_seq_one_letter_code
_entity_poly.pdbx_strand_id
1 'polypeptide(L)'
;MLTADSLSPLELLRLHSLVTYEFSVDLHHPDALRGRICVWCHTPEPTGPQLDYVFVDGEDPRGCRACYSTRLAYVLTWDNWAAHVDICPACTLGWPCFMGRRRRVEHERTLPGVKRMLWCFRCADPMQTNRRVAAQRRHEQYGPRMGYVHASHMPLPS
;
A
#
# COMPACT_ATOMS: atom_id res chain seq x y z
N MET A 1 -17.85 -2.25 -3.16
CA MET A 1 -16.58 -1.88 -2.51
C MET A 1 -16.38 -2.84 -1.36
N LEU A 2 -15.19 -3.43 -1.21
CA LEU A 2 -14.85 -4.20 0.00
C LEU A 2 -14.93 -3.24 1.20
N THR A 3 -15.83 -3.51 2.13
CA THR A 3 -15.89 -2.81 3.43
C THR A 3 -15.11 -3.64 4.45
N ALA A 4 -14.51 -2.99 5.45
CA ALA A 4 -13.74 -3.67 6.50
C ALA A 4 -14.55 -4.79 7.20
N ASP A 5 -15.87 -4.66 7.23
CA ASP A 5 -16.81 -5.62 7.83
C ASP A 5 -16.89 -6.98 7.10
N SER A 6 -16.35 -7.06 5.88
CA SER A 6 -16.33 -8.29 5.07
C SER A 6 -15.06 -9.13 5.23
N LEU A 7 -14.09 -8.64 6.02
CA LEU A 7 -12.78 -9.27 6.16
C LEU A 7 -12.68 -10.07 7.46
N SER A 8 -12.02 -11.23 7.41
CA SER A 8 -11.73 -11.99 8.63
C SER A 8 -10.78 -11.21 9.54
N PRO A 9 -10.80 -11.44 10.88
CA PRO A 9 -9.86 -10.79 11.80
C PRO A 9 -8.39 -10.98 11.42
N LEU A 10 -8.03 -12.17 10.91
CA LEU A 10 -6.67 -12.47 10.46
C LEU A 10 -6.29 -11.66 9.22
N GLU A 11 -7.23 -11.48 8.29
CA GLU A 11 -7.01 -10.69 7.09
C GLU A 11 -6.90 -9.19 7.41
N LEU A 12 -7.72 -8.70 8.35
CA LEU A 12 -7.59 -7.34 8.88
C LEU A 12 -6.21 -7.14 9.53
N LEU A 13 -5.75 -8.09 10.35
CA LEU A 13 -4.43 -8.02 10.97
C LEU A 13 -3.30 -8.00 9.92
N ARG A 14 -3.38 -8.86 8.89
CA ARG A 14 -2.42 -8.86 7.76
C ARG A 14 -2.36 -7.50 7.09
N LEU A 15 -3.51 -6.90 6.80
CA LEU A 15 -3.60 -5.59 6.14
C LEU A 15 -3.10 -4.46 7.06
N HIS A 16 -3.36 -4.52 8.35
CA HIS A 16 -2.82 -3.57 9.34
C HIS A 16 -1.29 -3.61 9.35
N SER A 17 -0.70 -4.81 9.37
CA SER A 17 0.75 -4.97 9.29
C SER A 17 1.30 -4.38 7.99
N LEU A 18 0.66 -4.62 6.84
CA LEU A 18 1.09 -4.04 5.56
C LEU A 18 1.00 -2.51 5.54
N VAL A 19 -0.08 -1.92 6.09
CA VAL A 19 -0.18 -0.46 6.24
C VAL A 19 0.97 0.08 7.09
N THR A 20 1.26 -0.60 8.20
CA THR A 20 2.30 -0.19 9.15
C THR A 20 3.70 -0.23 8.53
N TYR A 21 4.05 -1.32 7.84
CA TYR A 21 5.36 -1.44 7.18
C TYR A 21 5.49 -0.49 5.99
N GLU A 22 4.42 -0.33 5.21
CA GLU A 22 4.50 0.43 3.98
C GLU A 22 4.56 1.94 4.24
N PHE A 23 3.75 2.43 5.17
CA PHE A 23 3.64 3.84 5.46
C PHE A 23 4.40 4.16 6.75
N SER A 24 5.67 4.55 6.58
CA SER A 24 6.45 5.11 7.68
C SER A 24 5.63 6.15 8.42
N VAL A 25 5.51 5.95 9.73
CA VAL A 25 4.92 6.91 10.66
C VAL A 25 6.00 7.90 11.06
N ASP A 26 5.66 9.18 11.08
CA ASP A 26 6.58 10.18 11.62
C ASP A 26 6.54 10.12 13.16
N LEU A 27 7.40 9.27 13.72
CA LEU A 27 7.53 9.12 15.17
C LEU A 27 8.20 10.34 15.83
N HIS A 28 8.69 11.32 15.07
CA HIS A 28 9.35 12.50 15.64
C HIS A 28 8.37 13.54 16.16
N HIS A 29 7.05 13.38 15.93
CA HIS A 29 6.05 14.30 16.43
C HIS A 29 5.45 13.82 17.78
N PRO A 30 5.78 14.47 18.92
CA PRO A 30 5.38 13.97 20.25
C PRO A 30 3.87 13.85 20.42
N ASP A 31 3.09 14.74 19.82
CA ASP A 31 1.62 14.66 19.86
C ASP A 31 1.04 13.54 19.00
N ALA A 32 1.76 13.06 17.97
CA ALA A 32 1.34 11.91 17.18
C ALA A 32 1.56 10.61 17.97
N LEU A 33 2.69 10.50 18.68
CA LEU A 33 2.97 9.39 19.60
C LEU A 33 1.96 9.31 20.75
N ARG A 34 1.51 10.46 21.26
CA ARG A 34 0.46 10.55 22.29
C ARG A 34 -0.95 10.39 21.72
N GLY A 35 -1.09 10.16 20.41
CA GLY A 35 -2.38 9.97 19.77
C GLY A 35 -3.29 11.20 19.76
N ARG A 36 -2.75 12.42 19.89
CA ARG A 36 -3.50 13.68 19.86
C ARG A 36 -3.74 14.21 18.45
N ILE A 37 -2.88 13.83 17.52
CA ILE A 37 -2.99 14.16 16.11
C ILE A 37 -2.76 12.91 15.27
N CYS A 38 -3.27 12.91 14.04
CA CYS A 38 -3.02 11.85 13.08
C CYS A 38 -1.53 11.79 12.68
N VAL A 39 -0.91 10.62 12.78
CA VAL A 39 0.50 10.35 12.40
C VAL A 39 0.84 10.55 10.92
N TRP A 40 -0.17 10.84 10.07
CA TRP A 40 -0.01 10.99 8.63
C TRP A 40 -0.40 12.35 8.06
N CYS A 41 -1.42 13.00 8.64
CA CYS A 41 -1.88 14.32 8.18
C CYS A 41 -1.71 15.41 9.23
N HIS A 42 -1.29 15.04 10.46
CA HIS A 42 -1.09 15.93 11.60
C HIS A 42 -2.33 16.74 11.99
N THR A 43 -3.50 16.35 11.49
CA THR A 43 -4.78 16.95 11.89
C THR A 43 -5.17 16.41 13.26
N PRO A 44 -5.59 17.27 14.20
CA PRO A 44 -6.22 16.84 15.45
C PRO A 44 -7.42 15.96 15.12
N GLU A 45 -7.56 14.82 15.79
CA GLU A 45 -8.70 13.97 15.54
C GLU A 45 -9.97 14.60 16.14
N PRO A 46 -11.11 14.66 15.43
CA PRO A 46 -12.37 15.01 16.06
C PRO A 46 -12.67 13.98 17.16
N THR A 47 -13.18 14.44 18.30
CA THR A 47 -13.64 13.61 19.42
C THR A 47 -14.60 12.52 18.91
N GLY A 48 -14.09 11.32 18.68
CA GLY A 48 -14.81 10.18 18.15
C GLY A 48 -14.11 8.88 18.52
N PRO A 49 -14.77 7.72 18.35
CA PRO A 49 -14.20 6.43 18.72
C PRO A 49 -12.87 6.23 17.99
N GLN A 50 -11.81 6.21 18.78
CA GLN A 50 -10.43 6.05 18.35
C GLN A 50 -10.26 4.66 17.76
N LEU A 51 -9.42 4.58 16.75
CA LEU A 51 -9.19 3.35 16.05
C LEU A 51 -7.77 2.86 16.36
N ASP A 52 -7.68 1.76 17.09
CA ASP A 52 -6.43 1.09 17.44
C ASP A 52 -5.86 0.40 16.19
N TYR A 53 -5.22 1.16 15.30
CA TYR A 53 -4.94 0.71 13.93
C TYR A 53 -3.47 0.55 13.57
N VAL A 54 -2.54 0.92 14.45
CA VAL A 54 -1.10 0.82 14.16
C VAL A 54 -0.37 0.40 15.42
N PHE A 55 0.14 -0.83 15.46
CA PHE A 55 1.03 -1.29 16.53
C PHE A 55 2.46 -1.29 15.97
N VAL A 56 3.32 -0.42 16.47
CA VAL A 56 4.75 -0.38 16.12
C VAL A 56 5.55 -0.50 17.40
N ASP A 57 6.26 -1.61 17.59
CA ASP A 57 7.26 -1.79 18.67
C ASP A 57 6.81 -1.37 20.08
N GLY A 58 5.54 -1.62 20.42
CA GLY A 58 4.97 -1.28 21.74
C GLY A 58 4.39 0.13 21.86
N GLU A 59 4.45 0.92 20.80
CA GLU A 59 3.76 2.20 20.65
C GLU A 59 2.52 2.05 19.76
N ASP A 60 1.48 2.85 20.06
CA ASP A 60 0.20 2.91 19.33
C ASP A 60 0.08 4.26 18.58
N PRO A 61 0.93 4.54 17.57
CA PRO A 61 0.88 5.79 16.83
C PRO A 61 -0.45 5.89 16.06
N ARG A 62 -1.26 6.91 16.37
CA ARG A 62 -2.66 6.97 15.91
C ARG A 62 -2.84 7.67 14.58
N GLY A 63 -3.58 7.05 13.67
CA GLY A 63 -4.00 7.64 12.41
C GLY A 63 -5.49 7.92 12.38
N CYS A 64 -5.91 9.06 11.81
CA CYS A 64 -7.34 9.34 11.66
C CYS A 64 -7.99 8.37 10.67
N ARG A 65 -9.31 8.12 10.85
CA ARG A 65 -10.11 7.23 9.99
C ARG A 65 -9.92 7.49 8.49
N ALA A 66 -9.87 8.75 8.08
CA ALA A 66 -9.72 9.13 6.67
C ALA A 66 -8.36 8.71 6.10
N CYS A 67 -7.28 8.99 6.82
CA CYS A 67 -5.93 8.61 6.40
C CYS A 67 -5.73 7.09 6.41
N TYR A 68 -6.29 6.42 7.42
CA TYR A 68 -6.25 4.96 7.50
C TYR A 68 -7.02 4.30 6.35
N SER A 69 -8.26 4.71 6.10
CA SER A 69 -9.10 4.14 5.01
C SER A 69 -8.44 4.33 3.64
N THR A 70 -7.80 5.49 3.42
CA THR A 70 -7.08 5.78 2.18
C THR A 70 -5.87 4.86 1.99
N ARG A 71 -5.12 4.58 3.06
CA ARG A 71 -3.98 3.65 3.05
C ARG A 71 -4.42 2.20 2.90
N LEU A 72 -5.50 1.82 3.57
CA LEU A 72 -6.09 0.49 3.42
C LEU A 72 -6.56 0.26 1.96
N ALA A 73 -7.21 1.25 1.34
CA ALA A 73 -7.58 1.18 -0.07
C ALA A 73 -6.35 1.04 -0.99
N TYR A 74 -5.27 1.77 -0.70
CA TYR A 74 -4.01 1.60 -1.41
C TYR A 74 -3.46 0.17 -1.30
N VAL A 75 -3.37 -0.38 -0.08
CA VAL A 75 -2.86 -1.74 0.16
C VAL A 75 -3.74 -2.78 -0.54
N LEU A 76 -5.06 -2.69 -0.40
CA LEU A 76 -5.99 -3.64 -1.00
C LEU A 76 -5.92 -3.65 -2.53
N THR A 77 -5.90 -2.48 -3.14
CA THR A 77 -5.83 -2.37 -4.61
C THR A 77 -4.47 -2.83 -5.13
N TRP A 78 -3.39 -2.57 -4.39
CA TRP A 78 -2.06 -3.07 -4.71
C TRP A 78 -2.00 -4.60 -4.61
N ASP A 79 -2.48 -5.16 -3.50
CA ASP A 79 -2.45 -6.60 -3.20
C ASP A 79 -3.26 -7.39 -4.24
N ASN A 80 -4.45 -6.90 -4.59
CA ASN A 80 -5.28 -7.45 -5.65
C ASN A 80 -4.58 -7.39 -7.02
N TRP A 81 -3.85 -6.33 -7.31
CA TRP A 81 -3.09 -6.22 -8.56
C TRP A 81 -1.88 -7.17 -8.56
N ALA A 82 -1.09 -7.22 -7.50
CA ALA A 82 0.05 -8.12 -7.35
C ALA A 82 -0.38 -9.59 -7.47
N ALA A 83 -1.44 -9.99 -6.78
CA ALA A 83 -1.98 -11.34 -6.87
C ALA A 83 -2.38 -11.73 -8.30
N HIS A 84 -2.85 -10.79 -9.12
CA HIS A 84 -3.07 -11.05 -10.55
C HIS A 84 -1.76 -11.25 -11.31
N VAL A 85 -0.78 -10.39 -11.07
CA VAL A 85 0.52 -10.44 -11.74
C VAL A 85 1.19 -11.79 -11.48
N ASP A 86 1.12 -12.29 -10.24
CA ASP A 86 1.77 -13.54 -9.82
C ASP A 86 1.21 -14.78 -10.53
N ILE A 87 -0.09 -14.80 -10.88
CA ILE A 87 -0.76 -15.98 -11.45
C ILE A 87 -1.05 -15.88 -12.95
N CYS A 88 -0.95 -14.69 -13.54
CA CYS A 88 -1.34 -14.44 -14.93
C CYS A 88 -0.16 -14.61 -15.89
N PRO A 89 -0.18 -15.59 -16.82
CA PRO A 89 0.95 -15.85 -17.71
C PRO A 89 1.34 -14.64 -18.57
N ALA A 90 0.36 -13.84 -19.01
CA ALA A 90 0.66 -12.62 -19.75
C ALA A 90 1.40 -11.59 -18.88
N CYS A 91 1.01 -11.43 -17.61
CA CYS A 91 1.67 -10.48 -16.72
C CYS A 91 3.07 -10.93 -16.31
N THR A 92 3.26 -12.23 -16.02
CA THR A 92 4.58 -12.79 -15.66
C THR A 92 5.58 -12.67 -16.80
N LEU A 93 5.13 -12.79 -18.05
CA LEU A 93 5.93 -12.58 -19.26
C LEU A 93 6.07 -11.10 -19.67
N GLY A 94 5.50 -10.15 -18.91
CA GLY A 94 5.52 -8.71 -19.24
C GLY A 94 4.69 -8.34 -20.49
N TRP A 95 3.81 -9.23 -20.92
CA TRP A 95 2.90 -9.03 -22.05
C TRP A 95 1.67 -8.20 -21.67
N PRO A 96 1.00 -7.57 -22.64
CA PRO A 96 -0.23 -6.82 -22.38
C PRO A 96 -1.31 -7.72 -21.78
N CYS A 97 -1.89 -7.27 -20.66
CA CYS A 97 -3.03 -7.92 -20.03
C CYS A 97 -4.09 -6.87 -19.67
N PHE A 98 -5.32 -7.06 -20.19
CA PHE A 98 -6.43 -6.15 -19.92
C PHE A 98 -6.80 -6.11 -18.42
N MET A 99 -6.84 -7.28 -17.78
CA MET A 99 -7.16 -7.39 -16.35
C MET A 99 -6.07 -6.77 -15.46
N GLY A 100 -4.80 -7.02 -15.77
CA GLY A 100 -3.67 -6.38 -15.10
C GLY A 100 -3.71 -4.87 -15.24
N ARG A 101 -3.99 -4.35 -16.46
CA ARG A 101 -4.14 -2.91 -16.70
C ARG A 101 -5.30 -2.31 -15.91
N ARG A 102 -6.45 -2.99 -15.85
CA ARG A 102 -7.61 -2.51 -15.08
C ARG A 102 -7.29 -2.41 -13.60
N ARG A 103 -6.69 -3.45 -13.00
CA ARG A 103 -6.30 -3.46 -11.59
C ARG A 103 -5.24 -2.41 -11.26
N ARG A 104 -4.28 -2.19 -12.18
CA ARG A 104 -3.33 -1.07 -12.08
C ARG A 104 -4.04 0.28 -12.02
N VAL A 105 -4.95 0.56 -12.94
CA VAL A 105 -5.68 1.85 -12.99
C VAL A 105 -6.47 2.07 -11.70
N GLU A 106 -7.07 1.01 -11.15
CA GLU A 106 -7.76 1.08 -9.85
C GLU A 106 -6.79 1.43 -8.72
N HIS A 107 -5.62 0.81 -8.70
CA HIS A 107 -4.57 1.14 -7.72
C HIS A 107 -4.05 2.57 -7.87
N GLU A 108 -3.79 3.03 -9.09
CA GLU A 108 -3.28 4.38 -9.37
C GLU A 108 -4.20 5.49 -8.83
N ARG A 109 -5.52 5.24 -8.75
CA ARG A 109 -6.48 6.20 -8.17
C ARG A 109 -6.26 6.44 -6.67
N THR A 110 -5.56 5.55 -5.98
CA THR A 110 -5.27 5.68 -4.54
C THR A 110 -4.02 6.50 -4.26
N LEU A 111 -3.12 6.66 -5.25
CA LEU A 111 -1.82 7.31 -5.09
C LEU A 111 -1.89 8.75 -4.55
N PRO A 112 -2.80 9.63 -5.02
CA PRO A 112 -2.87 11.00 -4.51
C PRO A 112 -3.21 11.04 -3.01
N GLY A 113 -4.12 10.18 -2.57
CA GLY A 113 -4.58 10.14 -1.18
C GLY A 113 -3.52 9.69 -0.18
N VAL A 114 -2.58 8.85 -0.62
CA VAL A 114 -1.41 8.44 0.19
C VAL A 114 -0.15 9.25 -0.09
N LYS A 115 -0.24 10.30 -0.94
CA LYS A 115 0.88 11.15 -1.35
C LYS A 115 2.07 10.36 -1.93
N ARG A 116 1.79 9.35 -2.76
CA ARG A 116 2.83 8.52 -3.41
C ARG A 116 2.89 8.71 -4.90
N MET A 117 4.05 8.36 -5.46
CA MET A 117 4.29 8.26 -6.89
C MET A 117 4.69 6.81 -7.23
N LEU A 118 4.48 6.41 -8.49
CA LEU A 118 4.99 5.14 -8.99
C LEU A 118 6.47 5.28 -9.33
N TRP A 119 7.32 4.51 -8.65
CA TRP A 119 8.75 4.43 -8.94
C TRP A 119 9.15 3.00 -9.23
N CYS A 120 9.97 2.82 -10.27
CA CYS A 120 10.58 1.53 -10.54
C CYS A 120 11.71 1.29 -9.57
N PHE A 121 11.57 0.34 -8.65
CA PHE A 121 12.66 0.10 -7.68
C PHE A 121 13.91 -0.52 -8.32
N ARG A 122 13.84 -1.02 -9.56
CA ARG A 122 15.03 -1.56 -10.27
C ARG A 122 15.90 -0.49 -10.90
N CYS A 123 15.29 0.54 -11.48
CA CYS A 123 16.03 1.60 -12.18
C CYS A 123 15.89 2.98 -11.54
N ALA A 124 15.15 3.07 -10.44
CA ALA A 124 14.82 4.32 -9.74
C ALA A 124 14.17 5.39 -10.64
N ASP A 125 13.61 5.01 -11.79
CA ASP A 125 12.89 5.96 -12.65
C ASP A 125 11.42 6.11 -12.20
N PRO A 126 10.88 7.35 -12.28
CA PRO A 126 9.45 7.55 -12.15
C PRO A 126 8.71 6.86 -13.29
N MET A 127 7.65 6.13 -12.94
CA MET A 127 6.87 5.40 -13.93
C MET A 127 5.81 6.29 -14.54
N GLN A 128 5.90 6.48 -15.85
CA GLN A 128 4.84 7.14 -16.59
C GLN A 128 3.62 6.22 -16.75
N THR A 129 2.43 6.82 -16.80
CA THR A 129 1.14 6.11 -16.96
C THR A 129 1.06 5.32 -18.27
N ASN A 130 1.83 5.70 -19.29
CA ASN A 130 1.88 5.04 -20.60
C ASN A 130 2.84 3.83 -20.66
N ARG A 131 3.77 3.67 -19.71
CA ARG A 131 4.71 2.54 -19.71
C ARG A 131 4.07 1.31 -19.11
N ARG A 132 4.47 0.11 -19.55
CA ARG A 132 4.02 -1.14 -18.93
C ARG A 132 4.70 -1.32 -17.57
N VAL A 133 3.89 -1.52 -16.55
CA VAL A 133 4.29 -1.63 -15.14
C VAL A 133 3.61 -2.86 -14.56
N ALA A 134 4.30 -3.53 -13.64
CA ALA A 134 3.77 -4.59 -12.81
C ALA A 134 3.98 -4.26 -11.33
N ALA A 135 3.04 -4.68 -10.48
CA ALA A 135 3.25 -4.72 -9.03
C ALA A 135 4.23 -5.85 -8.70
N GLN A 136 5.14 -5.60 -7.77
CA GLN A 136 6.10 -6.60 -7.31
C GLN A 136 6.38 -6.45 -5.81
N ARG A 137 6.32 -7.56 -5.07
CA ARG A 137 6.78 -7.61 -3.67
C ARG A 137 8.30 -7.71 -3.63
N ARG A 138 8.92 -6.92 -2.77
CA ARG A 138 10.33 -7.07 -2.41
C ARG A 138 10.43 -7.56 -0.98
N HIS A 139 11.18 -8.63 -0.75
CA HIS A 139 11.57 -8.99 0.60
C HIS A 139 12.72 -8.09 1.04
N GLU A 140 12.48 -7.27 2.06
CA GLU A 140 13.52 -6.49 2.73
C GLU A 140 13.76 -7.04 4.14
N GLN A 141 14.86 -6.60 4.75
CA GLN A 141 15.29 -7.02 6.09
C GLN A 141 14.19 -6.87 7.15
N TYR A 142 13.29 -5.90 6.98
CA TYR A 142 12.23 -5.54 7.92
C TYR A 142 10.83 -5.93 7.44
N GLY A 143 10.70 -6.71 6.37
CA GLY A 143 9.41 -7.19 5.86
C GLY A 143 9.19 -6.98 4.36
N PRO A 144 8.04 -7.43 3.83
CA PRO A 144 7.71 -7.25 2.43
C PRO A 144 7.36 -5.78 2.14
N ARG A 145 8.09 -5.16 1.20
CA ARG A 145 7.72 -3.86 0.62
C ARG A 145 6.89 -4.03 -0.63
N MET A 146 5.88 -3.17 -0.76
CA MET A 146 5.11 -3.02 -1.99
C MET A 146 5.89 -2.12 -2.96
N GLY A 147 6.16 -2.65 -4.15
CA GLY A 147 6.90 -1.93 -5.18
C GLY A 147 6.30 -2.09 -6.56
N TYR A 148 6.95 -1.44 -7.52
CA TYR A 148 6.59 -1.50 -8.92
C TYR A 148 7.83 -1.75 -9.75
N VAL A 149 7.69 -2.50 -10.85
CA VAL A 149 8.73 -2.65 -11.86
C VAL A 149 8.21 -2.40 -13.26
N HIS A 150 9.08 -1.89 -14.13
CA HIS A 150 8.80 -1.89 -15.57
C HIS A 150 8.58 -3.33 -16.04
N ALA A 151 7.65 -3.56 -16.95
CA ALA A 151 7.42 -4.90 -17.49
C ALA A 151 8.67 -5.48 -18.18
N SER A 152 9.53 -4.63 -18.75
CA SER A 152 10.83 -5.01 -19.30
C SER A 152 11.84 -5.48 -18.25
N HIS A 153 11.57 -5.21 -16.97
CA HIS A 153 12.41 -5.57 -15.83
C HIS A 153 11.78 -6.67 -14.96
N MET A 154 10.68 -7.27 -15.43
CA MET A 154 10.09 -8.44 -14.77
C MET A 154 11.10 -9.59 -14.82
N PRO A 155 11.31 -10.31 -13.70
CA PRO A 155 12.12 -11.52 -13.73
C PRO A 155 11.48 -12.52 -14.69
N LEU A 156 12.30 -13.23 -15.46
CA LEU A 156 11.83 -14.33 -16.28
C LEU A 156 11.22 -15.41 -15.36
N PRO A 157 10.11 -16.04 -15.74
CA PRO A 157 9.60 -17.20 -14.99
C PRO A 157 10.68 -18.29 -14.96
N SER A 158 11.01 -18.76 -13.75
CA SER A 158 11.92 -19.89 -13.51
C SER A 158 11.33 -21.20 -13.98
#